data_AF-A0A136PB34-F1
#
_entry.id   AF-A0A136PB34-F1
#
_cell.length_a   1.000
_cell.length_b   1.000
_cell.length_c   1.000
_cell.angle_alpha   90.00
_cell.angle_beta   90.00
_cell.angle_gamma   90.00
#
_symmetry.space_group_name_H-M   'P 1'
#
loop_
_entity.id
_entity.type
_entity.pdbx_description
1 polymer ?
#
loop_
_entity_poly.entity_id
_entity_poly.type
_entity_poly.pdbx_seq_one_letter_code
_entity_poly.pdbx_strand_id
1 'polypeptide(L)'
;NVSKFDIDNINRLFKTTELEAVNGFENTYLVKISPESSDDVFELSNRYALTQFVEFAHPNFLRTGMLLEVENNKNPESKKQGNNKPGSRINNSRGNDYMPNDTLLPRMWNIRNTGNNVPQGVQGTPGCDMNMINAWEVNSGNPNVMISIVDTGIDTNHTDLKPNLCDRRFWYDFYDNDPYPYDEYYHGTGVSGAPAGVGNNIAGVAGIAYSSHIMPVRFLDLLQPVLPLI
;
A
#
# COMPACT_ATOMS: atom_id res chain seq x y z
N ASN A 1 -26.61 7.50 10.09
CA ASN A 1 -26.39 6.89 11.43
C ASN A 1 -26.95 5.48 11.42
N VAL A 2 -26.06 4.50 11.31
CA VAL A 2 -26.39 3.07 11.42
C VAL A 2 -26.62 2.76 12.90
N SER A 3 -27.68 2.04 13.24
CA SER A 3 -27.95 1.70 14.64
C SER A 3 -27.15 0.47 15.08
N LYS A 4 -26.93 0.30 16.39
CA LYS A 4 -26.30 -0.94 16.93
C LYS A 4 -27.08 -2.20 16.53
N PHE A 5 -28.40 -2.08 16.39
CA PHE A 5 -29.26 -3.16 15.91
C PHE A 5 -28.94 -3.57 14.47
N ASP A 6 -28.66 -2.60 13.59
CA ASP A 6 -28.28 -2.87 12.19
C ASP A 6 -26.90 -3.55 12.11
N ILE A 7 -25.93 -3.08 12.92
CA ILE A 7 -24.60 -3.68 13.04
C ILE A 7 -24.70 -5.15 13.49
N ASP A 8 -25.47 -5.41 14.55
CA ASP A 8 -25.66 -6.77 15.09
C ASP A 8 -26.37 -7.69 14.09
N ASN A 9 -27.29 -7.16 13.28
CA ASN A 9 -27.97 -7.92 12.24
C ASN A 9 -27.03 -8.34 11.11
N ILE A 10 -26.16 -7.44 10.67
CA ILE A 10 -25.16 -7.74 9.63
C ILE A 10 -24.14 -8.76 10.15
N ASN A 11 -23.65 -8.57 11.38
CA ASN A 11 -22.71 -9.52 11.98
C ASN A 11 -23.32 -10.91 12.13
N ARG A 12 -24.61 -11.00 12.50
CA ARG A 12 -25.34 -12.28 12.54
C ARG A 12 -25.49 -12.88 11.14
N LEU A 13 -25.85 -12.07 10.14
CA LEU A 13 -26.01 -12.51 8.75
C LEU A 13 -24.70 -13.09 8.20
N PHE A 14 -23.57 -12.44 8.48
CA PHE A 14 -22.26 -12.84 8.00
C PHE A 14 -21.49 -13.76 8.95
N LYS A 15 -22.14 -14.26 10.01
CA LYS A 15 -21.55 -15.16 11.01
C LYS A 15 -20.22 -14.62 11.55
N THR A 16 -20.20 -13.36 11.95
CA THR A 16 -19.03 -12.74 12.58
C THR A 16 -19.34 -12.32 14.01
N THR A 17 -18.27 -12.14 14.77
CA THR A 17 -18.32 -11.62 16.13
C THR A 17 -17.49 -10.34 16.18
N GLU A 18 -18.09 -9.25 16.67
CA GLU A 18 -17.37 -8.02 17.01
C GLU A 18 -16.37 -8.31 18.13
N LEU A 19 -15.10 -8.01 17.88
CA LEU A 19 -14.03 -8.14 18.87
C LEU A 19 -13.91 -6.86 19.69
N GLU A 20 -13.73 -5.73 19.00
CA GLU A 20 -13.51 -4.44 19.63
C GLU A 20 -13.84 -3.28 18.69
N ALA A 21 -14.19 -2.14 19.28
CA ALA A 21 -14.23 -0.87 18.56
C ALA A 21 -12.80 -0.35 18.38
N VAL A 22 -12.50 0.20 17.20
CA VAL A 22 -11.18 0.75 16.90
C VAL A 22 -11.06 2.13 17.54
N ASN A 23 -10.18 2.25 18.53
CA ASN A 23 -10.01 3.49 19.27
C ASN A 23 -9.60 4.65 18.35
N GLY A 24 -10.27 5.80 18.50
CA GLY A 24 -10.04 6.99 17.67
C GLY A 24 -10.84 7.03 16.36
N PHE A 25 -11.62 6.00 16.04
CA PHE A 25 -12.47 5.97 14.85
C PHE A 25 -13.93 5.69 15.23
N GLU A 26 -14.84 6.61 14.92
CA GLU A 26 -16.26 6.42 15.17
C GLU A 26 -16.82 5.29 14.29
N ASN A 27 -17.73 4.48 14.85
CA ASN A 27 -18.42 3.39 14.16
C ASN A 27 -17.50 2.39 13.41
N THR A 28 -16.25 2.25 13.85
CA THR A 28 -15.26 1.34 13.26
C THR A 28 -15.01 0.18 14.20
N TYR A 29 -15.13 -1.04 13.69
CA TYR A 29 -15.09 -2.26 14.50
C TYR A 29 -14.18 -3.31 13.88
N LEU A 30 -13.40 -3.99 14.73
CA LEU A 30 -12.71 -5.21 14.36
C LEU A 30 -13.68 -6.38 14.53
N VAL A 31 -13.93 -7.12 13.45
CA VAL A 31 -14.79 -8.30 13.46
C VAL A 31 -13.99 -9.55 13.17
N LYS A 32 -14.38 -10.67 13.79
CA LYS A 32 -13.78 -11.98 13.59
C LYS A 32 -14.79 -12.92 12.94
N ILE A 33 -14.31 -13.69 11.96
CA ILE A 33 -15.10 -14.78 11.36
C ILE A 33 -15.39 -15.81 12.44
N SER A 34 -16.65 -16.21 12.58
CA SER A 34 -17.01 -17.33 13.45
C SER A 34 -16.25 -18.59 13.00
N PRO A 35 -15.72 -19.41 13.92
CA PRO A 35 -15.09 -20.69 13.58
C PRO A 35 -16.01 -21.66 12.82
N GLU A 36 -17.33 -21.42 12.87
CA GLU A 36 -18.35 -22.21 12.18
C GLU A 36 -18.62 -21.73 10.75
N SER A 37 -18.02 -20.61 10.34
CA SER A 37 -18.11 -20.15 8.95
C SER A 37 -16.99 -20.74 8.10
N SER A 38 -17.32 -21.10 6.86
CA SER A 38 -16.35 -21.49 5.83
C SER A 38 -15.85 -20.31 5.02
N ASP A 39 -16.25 -19.09 5.38
CA ASP A 39 -15.92 -17.87 4.64
C ASP A 39 -14.42 -17.54 4.74
N ASP A 40 -13.84 -17.14 3.60
CA ASP A 40 -12.53 -16.49 3.57
C ASP A 40 -12.62 -15.02 4.01
N VAL A 41 -11.55 -14.49 4.60
CA VAL A 41 -11.55 -13.10 5.12
C VAL A 41 -11.68 -12.06 4.01
N PHE A 42 -11.21 -12.37 2.80
CA PHE A 42 -11.34 -11.51 1.64
C PHE A 42 -12.76 -11.51 1.09
N GLU A 43 -13.37 -12.69 0.97
CA GLU A 43 -14.77 -12.81 0.55
C GLU A 43 -15.71 -12.14 1.56
N LEU A 44 -15.44 -12.33 2.85
CA LEU A 44 -16.18 -11.69 3.92
C LEU A 44 -16.08 -10.16 3.83
N SER A 45 -14.88 -9.59 3.69
CA SER A 45 -14.71 -8.13 3.58
C SER A 45 -15.47 -7.57 2.38
N ASN A 46 -15.47 -8.28 1.25
CA ASN A 46 -16.22 -7.87 0.07
C ASN A 46 -17.73 -7.85 0.33
N ARG A 47 -18.28 -8.86 1.02
CA ARG A 47 -19.70 -8.87 1.38
C ARG A 47 -20.09 -7.75 2.33
N TYR A 48 -19.22 -7.41 3.29
CA TYR A 48 -19.43 -6.24 4.16
C TYR A 48 -19.48 -4.94 3.34
N ALA A 49 -18.50 -4.74 2.45
CA ALA A 49 -18.41 -3.56 1.60
C ALA A 49 -19.61 -3.39 0.63
N LEU A 50 -20.33 -4.48 0.31
CA LEU A 50 -21.54 -4.45 -0.51
C LEU A 50 -22.82 -4.09 0.26
N THR A 51 -22.76 -3.95 1.59
CA THR A 51 -23.94 -3.56 2.38
C THR A 51 -24.09 -2.04 2.43
N GLN A 52 -25.34 -1.56 2.42
CA GLN A 52 -25.65 -0.12 2.56
C GLN A 52 -25.23 0.52 3.90
N PHE A 53 -24.79 -0.29 4.85
CA PHE A 53 -24.50 0.12 6.22
C PHE A 53 -23.00 0.25 6.50
N VAL A 54 -22.15 -0.19 5.57
CA VAL A 54 -20.70 -0.26 5.74
C VAL A 54 -20.07 0.64 4.71
N GLU A 55 -19.42 1.71 5.19
CA GLU A 55 -18.68 2.64 4.33
C GLU A 55 -17.42 1.97 3.75
N PHE A 56 -16.74 1.14 4.55
CA PHE A 56 -15.53 0.45 4.17
C PHE A 56 -15.31 -0.82 5.00
N ALA A 57 -14.79 -1.87 4.38
CA ALA A 57 -14.34 -3.09 5.05
C ALA A 57 -13.07 -3.63 4.38
N HIS A 58 -12.07 -4.00 5.19
CA HIS A 58 -10.79 -4.52 4.70
C HIS A 58 -10.37 -5.75 5.50
N PRO A 59 -9.79 -6.77 4.86
CA PRO A 59 -9.30 -7.93 5.56
C PRO A 59 -8.10 -7.56 6.44
N ASN A 60 -8.09 -8.05 7.69
CA ASN A 60 -6.95 -7.91 8.59
C ASN A 60 -6.23 -9.26 8.72
N PHE A 61 -4.99 -9.33 8.24
CA PHE A 61 -4.20 -10.56 8.28
C PHE A 61 -3.29 -10.58 9.51
N LEU A 62 -3.50 -11.55 10.41
CA LEU A 62 -2.53 -11.86 11.44
C LEU A 62 -1.36 -12.61 10.80
N ARG A 63 -0.22 -11.94 10.66
CA ARG A 63 1.01 -12.55 10.13
C ARG A 63 1.73 -13.30 11.25
N THR A 64 1.39 -14.57 11.45
CA THR A 64 2.14 -15.46 12.36
C THR A 64 3.33 -16.07 11.61
N GLY A 65 4.55 -15.63 11.94
CA GLY A 65 5.79 -16.27 11.49
C GLY A 65 6.51 -15.56 10.36
N MET A 66 7.21 -14.47 10.69
CA MET A 66 8.45 -14.11 10.02
C MET A 66 9.39 -13.51 11.07
N LEU A 67 9.94 -14.38 11.92
CA LEU A 67 11.23 -14.05 12.53
C LEU A 67 12.21 -14.03 11.36
N LEU A 68 12.85 -12.89 11.14
CA LEU A 68 14.09 -12.86 10.37
C LEU A 68 15.04 -13.81 11.11
N GLU A 69 15.31 -14.98 10.56
CA GLU A 69 16.45 -15.77 11.00
C GLU A 69 17.68 -14.92 10.67
N VAL A 70 18.18 -14.21 11.68
CA VAL A 70 19.55 -13.72 11.65
C VAL A 70 20.40 -14.98 11.67
N GLU A 71 20.79 -15.46 10.49
CA GLU A 71 21.81 -16.49 10.38
C GLU A 71 23.05 -15.97 11.07
N ASN A 72 23.27 -16.42 12.30
CA ASN A 72 24.55 -16.38 12.99
C ASN A 72 25.48 -17.33 12.24
N ASN A 73 25.95 -16.90 11.07
CA ASN A 73 26.88 -17.68 10.29
C ASN A 73 28.25 -17.64 10.99
N LYS A 74 28.49 -18.68 11.80
CA LYS A 74 29.81 -19.01 12.36
C LYS A 74 30.73 -19.39 11.19
N ASN A 75 31.46 -18.40 10.72
CA ASN A 75 32.79 -18.43 10.11
C ASN A 75 33.41 -19.83 9.81
N PRO A 76 33.80 -20.09 8.56
CA PRO A 76 35.00 -20.86 8.28
C PRO A 76 36.06 -20.02 7.56
N GLU A 77 37.16 -19.82 8.28
CA GLU A 77 38.54 -19.73 7.78
C GLU A 77 38.95 -18.62 6.79
N SER A 78 39.51 -17.57 7.38
CA SER A 78 40.72 -16.84 6.99
C SER A 78 41.33 -17.07 5.59
N LYS A 79 41.13 -16.09 4.71
CA LYS A 79 42.21 -15.58 3.87
C LYS A 79 42.56 -14.15 4.31
N LYS A 80 43.67 -14.03 5.03
CA LYS A 80 44.32 -12.75 5.33
C LYS A 80 44.81 -12.13 4.03
N GLN A 81 44.31 -10.95 3.67
CA GLN A 81 45.04 -10.02 2.81
C GLN A 81 44.69 -8.57 3.17
N GLY A 82 45.71 -7.83 3.62
CA GLY A 82 45.74 -6.37 3.57
C GLY A 82 45.12 -5.62 4.74
N ASN A 83 45.96 -5.26 5.72
CA ASN A 83 45.66 -4.19 6.68
C ASN A 83 45.45 -2.85 5.96
N ASN A 84 44.22 -2.49 5.64
CA ASN A 84 43.84 -1.09 5.45
C ASN A 84 42.93 -0.71 6.62
N LYS A 85 43.44 0.18 7.48
CA LYS A 85 42.69 0.88 8.52
C LYS A 85 41.34 1.34 7.95
N PRO A 86 40.23 1.26 8.71
CA PRO A 86 38.97 1.81 8.23
C PRO A 86 39.18 3.29 7.93
N GLY A 87 39.13 3.60 6.63
CA GLY A 87 39.26 4.94 6.12
C GLY A 87 38.24 5.82 6.81
N SER A 88 38.74 6.94 7.31
CA SER A 88 38.04 8.14 7.71
C SER A 88 36.62 8.22 7.18
N ARG A 89 35.66 8.48 8.09
CA ARG A 89 34.38 9.10 7.75
C ARG A 89 34.67 10.21 6.74
N ILE A 90 34.27 10.02 5.50
CA ILE A 90 34.27 11.11 4.54
C ILE A 90 33.10 11.99 4.97
N ASN A 91 33.43 13.08 5.65
CA ASN A 91 32.52 14.19 5.87
C ASN A 91 32.23 14.78 4.49
N ASN A 92 31.26 14.21 3.78
CA ASN A 92 30.74 14.82 2.57
C ASN A 92 29.63 15.78 3.01
N SER A 93 29.98 17.06 3.05
CA SER A 93 29.10 18.19 3.38
C SER A 93 28.10 18.51 2.25
N ARG A 94 27.48 17.48 1.68
CA ARG A 94 26.33 17.55 0.76
C ARG A 94 25.40 16.43 1.21
N GLY A 95 24.22 16.79 1.72
CA GLY A 95 23.29 15.85 2.36
C GLY A 95 23.02 14.65 1.46
N ASN A 96 23.43 13.47 1.91
CA ASN A 96 22.88 12.21 1.42
C ASN A 96 21.48 12.08 2.00
N ASP A 97 20.53 12.82 1.42
CA ASP A 97 19.12 12.67 1.74
C ASP A 97 18.62 11.49 0.91
N TYR A 98 18.59 10.29 1.51
CA TYR A 98 17.88 9.13 0.94
C TYR A 98 16.36 9.38 0.85
N MET A 99 15.92 10.52 1.39
CA MET A 99 14.60 11.07 1.26
C MET A 99 14.40 11.62 -0.16
N PRO A 100 13.41 11.11 -0.91
CA PRO A 100 13.06 11.66 -2.20
C PRO A 100 12.69 13.15 -2.12
N ASN A 101 12.99 13.92 -3.16
CA ASN A 101 12.78 15.38 -3.17
C ASN A 101 11.36 15.82 -3.59
N ASP A 102 10.40 14.90 -3.52
CA ASP A 102 9.05 15.05 -4.03
C ASP A 102 8.18 15.97 -3.17
N THR A 103 7.39 16.83 -3.83
CA THR A 103 6.76 17.99 -3.17
C THR A 103 5.71 17.63 -2.12
N LEU A 104 5.04 16.48 -2.26
CA LEU A 104 4.03 16.01 -1.30
C LEU A 104 4.60 15.03 -0.27
N LEU A 105 5.86 14.62 -0.38
CA LEU A 105 6.49 13.69 0.58
C LEU A 105 6.37 14.16 2.04
N PRO A 106 6.51 15.46 2.39
CA PRO A 106 6.31 15.92 3.76
C PRO A 106 4.90 15.64 4.32
N ARG A 107 3.89 15.44 3.45
CA ARG A 107 2.50 15.13 3.83
C ARG A 107 2.22 13.62 3.90
N MET A 108 3.14 12.77 3.44
CA MET A 108 2.98 11.32 3.43
C MET A 108 3.32 10.72 4.79
N TRP A 109 2.42 10.90 5.76
CA TRP A 109 2.57 10.38 7.12
C TRP A 109 2.80 8.86 7.17
N ASN A 110 2.28 8.12 6.19
CA ASN A 110 2.49 6.67 6.04
C ASN A 110 3.96 6.31 5.71
N ILE A 111 4.70 7.22 5.08
CA ILE A 111 6.13 7.08 4.75
C ILE A 111 6.99 7.55 5.92
N ARG A 112 6.66 8.73 6.46
CA ARG A 112 7.36 9.37 7.58
C ARG A 112 6.36 10.16 8.42
N ASN A 113 6.04 9.65 9.60
CA ASN A 113 5.14 10.29 10.54
C ASN A 113 5.94 11.19 11.49
N THR A 114 5.77 12.50 11.34
CA THR A 114 6.38 13.51 12.22
C THR A 114 5.47 13.90 13.38
N GLY A 115 4.27 13.31 13.46
CA GLY A 115 3.20 13.67 14.37
C GLY A 115 2.33 14.83 13.87
N ASN A 116 2.88 15.78 13.13
CA ASN A 116 2.15 17.00 12.72
C ASN A 116 1.68 16.97 11.26
N ASN A 117 2.04 15.93 10.50
CA ASN A 117 1.73 15.80 9.08
C ASN A 117 0.58 14.83 8.77
N VAL A 118 -0.17 14.42 9.80
CA VAL A 118 -1.42 13.67 9.63
C VAL A 118 -2.53 14.63 9.14
N PRO A 119 -3.38 14.22 8.18
CA PRO A 119 -4.47 15.05 7.68
C PRO A 119 -5.42 15.53 8.77
N GLN A 120 -6.17 16.61 8.45
CA GLN A 120 -7.21 17.18 9.32
C GLN A 120 -6.70 17.73 10.67
N GLY A 121 -5.39 17.94 10.81
CA GLY A 121 -4.79 18.52 12.01
C GLY A 121 -4.83 17.60 13.24
N VAL A 122 -5.10 16.30 13.01
CA VAL A 122 -5.00 15.29 14.07
C VAL A 122 -3.53 15.10 14.43
N GLN A 123 -3.23 15.04 15.73
CA GLN A 123 -1.87 14.72 16.18
C GLN A 123 -1.62 13.22 15.96
N GLY A 124 -0.70 12.89 15.06
CA GLY A 124 -0.17 11.54 14.90
C GLY A 124 0.86 11.21 15.99
N THR A 125 1.14 9.92 16.15
CA THR A 125 2.27 9.42 16.94
C THR A 125 3.53 9.38 16.06
N PRO A 126 4.57 10.18 16.34
CA PRO A 126 5.79 10.16 15.54
C PRO A 126 6.41 8.77 15.45
N GLY A 127 6.87 8.38 14.25
CA GLY A 127 7.46 7.06 13.98
C GLY A 127 6.45 5.91 13.81
N CYS A 128 5.14 6.15 13.97
CA CYS A 128 4.11 5.22 13.51
C CYS A 128 3.92 5.38 12.00
N ASP A 129 4.87 4.84 11.24
CA ASP A 129 4.93 4.83 9.78
C ASP A 129 5.57 3.52 9.27
N MET A 130 5.72 3.37 7.95
CA MET A 130 6.34 2.20 7.33
C MET A 130 7.88 2.17 7.43
N ASN A 131 8.50 3.15 8.09
CA ASN A 131 9.94 3.26 8.26
C ASN A 131 10.73 3.30 6.92
N MET A 132 10.17 4.00 5.93
CA MET A 132 10.65 3.96 4.54
C MET A 132 12.02 4.62 4.32
N ILE A 133 12.41 5.59 5.14
CA ILE A 133 13.74 6.22 5.03
C ILE A 133 14.83 5.15 5.14
N ASN A 134 14.73 4.28 6.14
CA ASN A 134 15.68 3.17 6.33
C ASN A 134 15.59 2.13 5.21
N ALA A 135 14.40 1.93 4.62
CA ALA A 135 14.26 1.03 3.47
C ALA A 135 14.95 1.61 2.22
N TRP A 136 14.80 2.91 1.94
CA TRP A 136 15.41 3.59 0.80
C TRP A 136 16.93 3.75 0.92
N GLU A 137 17.49 3.70 2.13
CA GLU A 137 18.94 3.54 2.32
C GLU A 137 19.47 2.22 1.73
N VAL A 138 18.63 1.18 1.69
CA VAL A 138 18.98 -0.13 1.16
C VAL A 138 18.62 -0.24 -0.32
N ASN A 139 17.38 0.11 -0.68
CA ASN A 139 16.86 -0.02 -2.05
C ASN A 139 15.61 0.83 -2.27
N SER A 140 15.51 1.47 -3.44
CA SER A 140 14.37 2.30 -3.85
C SER A 140 13.38 1.61 -4.80
N GLY A 141 13.57 0.32 -5.07
CA GLY A 141 12.89 -0.44 -6.12
C GLY A 141 13.86 -0.94 -7.19
N ASN A 142 13.35 -1.78 -8.08
CA ASN A 142 14.10 -2.34 -9.19
C ASN A 142 13.22 -2.31 -10.45
N PRO A 143 13.70 -1.74 -11.58
CA PRO A 143 12.92 -1.69 -12.81
C PRO A 143 12.61 -3.08 -13.40
N ASN A 144 13.31 -4.14 -12.98
CA ASN A 144 13.00 -5.52 -13.35
C ASN A 144 11.88 -6.14 -12.49
N VAL A 145 11.44 -5.46 -11.43
CA VAL A 145 10.25 -5.83 -10.66
C VAL A 145 9.09 -5.02 -11.20
N MET A 146 8.05 -5.73 -11.62
CA MET A 146 6.83 -5.16 -12.15
C MET A 146 5.69 -5.34 -11.14
N ILE A 147 5.01 -4.25 -10.80
CA ILE A 147 3.88 -4.20 -9.88
C ILE A 147 2.60 -4.07 -10.70
N SER A 148 1.76 -5.10 -10.71
CA SER A 148 0.46 -5.04 -11.38
C SER A 148 -0.54 -4.30 -10.53
N ILE A 149 -1.23 -3.31 -11.13
CA ILE A 149 -2.34 -2.61 -10.51
C ILE A 149 -3.60 -3.05 -11.24
N VAL A 150 -4.36 -3.93 -10.60
CA VAL A 150 -5.63 -4.46 -11.10
C VAL A 150 -6.75 -3.67 -10.44
N ASP A 151 -7.24 -2.63 -11.13
CA ASP A 151 -8.13 -1.62 -10.53
C ASP A 151 -9.04 -0.98 -11.60
N THR A 152 -9.45 0.29 -11.44
CA THR A 152 -10.25 1.07 -12.40
C THR A 152 -9.46 1.59 -13.60
N GLY A 153 -8.20 1.17 -13.75
CA GLY A 153 -7.26 1.68 -14.75
C GLY A 153 -6.18 2.57 -14.14
N ILE A 154 -5.33 3.17 -14.98
CA ILE A 154 -4.36 4.20 -14.58
C ILE A 154 -4.41 5.36 -15.57
N ASP A 155 -4.32 6.61 -15.09
CA ASP A 155 -3.96 7.75 -15.95
C ASP A 155 -2.52 7.56 -16.46
N THR A 156 -2.41 6.96 -17.64
CA THR A 156 -1.13 6.64 -18.28
C THR A 156 -0.32 7.87 -18.71
N ASN A 157 -0.90 9.07 -18.61
CA ASN A 157 -0.21 10.35 -18.88
C ASN A 157 0.15 11.12 -17.61
N HIS A 158 -0.21 10.63 -16.43
CA HIS A 158 0.09 11.28 -15.16
C HIS A 158 1.61 11.49 -15.01
N THR A 159 2.04 12.73 -14.75
CA THR A 159 3.48 13.09 -14.72
C THR A 159 4.27 12.33 -13.66
N ASP A 160 3.58 11.92 -12.60
CA ASP A 160 4.15 11.19 -11.45
C ASP A 160 4.06 9.67 -11.57
N LEU A 161 3.52 9.14 -12.68
CA LEU A 161 3.38 7.69 -12.90
C LEU A 161 3.99 7.25 -14.24
N LYS A 162 3.80 8.06 -15.29
CA LYS A 162 4.24 7.76 -16.66
C LYS A 162 5.68 7.26 -16.77
N PRO A 163 6.69 7.87 -16.09
CA PRO A 163 8.06 7.35 -16.12
C PRO A 163 8.23 5.93 -15.58
N ASN A 164 7.35 5.50 -14.66
CA ASN A 164 7.37 4.17 -14.05
C ASN A 164 6.40 3.19 -14.70
N LEU A 165 5.70 3.54 -15.79
CA LEU A 165 4.86 2.56 -16.47
C LEU A 165 5.72 1.52 -17.21
N CYS A 166 5.34 0.25 -17.12
CA CYS A 166 6.00 -0.81 -17.86
C CYS A 166 5.71 -0.72 -19.37
N ASP A 167 6.32 -1.60 -20.14
CA ASP A 167 6.08 -1.68 -21.58
C ASP A 167 4.59 -1.90 -21.89
N ARG A 168 4.05 -1.08 -22.81
CA ARG A 168 2.64 -1.06 -23.21
C ARG A 168 2.10 -2.42 -23.65
N ARG A 169 2.96 -3.34 -24.10
CA ARG A 169 2.55 -4.71 -24.49
C ARG A 169 1.97 -5.53 -23.34
N PHE A 170 2.19 -5.13 -22.09
CA PHE A 170 1.65 -5.81 -20.91
C PHE A 170 0.37 -5.18 -20.36
N TRP A 171 -0.06 -4.04 -20.91
CA TRP A 171 -1.23 -3.32 -20.42
C TRP A 171 -2.49 -3.96 -20.97
N TYR A 172 -3.55 -4.02 -20.16
CA TYR A 172 -4.84 -4.53 -20.65
C TYR A 172 -6.02 -3.94 -19.88
N ASP A 173 -7.08 -3.65 -20.63
CA ASP A 173 -8.40 -3.31 -20.11
C ASP A 173 -9.33 -4.51 -20.29
N PHE A 174 -9.64 -5.21 -19.19
CA PHE A 174 -10.59 -6.30 -19.16
C PHE A 174 -12.06 -5.84 -19.14
N TYR A 175 -12.32 -4.58 -18.80
CA TYR A 175 -13.67 -4.03 -18.75
C TYR A 175 -14.16 -3.72 -20.17
N ASP A 176 -13.40 -2.95 -20.94
CA ASP A 176 -13.71 -2.60 -22.34
C ASP A 176 -13.12 -3.60 -23.36
N ASN A 177 -12.33 -4.56 -22.88
CA ASN A 177 -11.69 -5.61 -23.67
C ASN A 177 -10.77 -5.04 -24.78
N ASP A 178 -9.86 -4.15 -24.39
CA ASP A 178 -8.92 -3.49 -25.28
C ASP A 178 -7.56 -3.22 -24.60
N PRO A 179 -6.52 -2.69 -25.29
CA PRO A 179 -5.21 -2.43 -24.70
C PRO A 179 -5.08 -1.01 -24.09
N TYR A 180 -6.16 -0.36 -23.68
CA TYR A 180 -6.20 1.01 -23.17
C TYR A 180 -6.81 1.10 -21.76
N PRO A 181 -6.08 0.69 -20.70
CA PRO A 181 -6.57 0.71 -19.31
C PRO A 181 -6.54 2.12 -18.70
N TYR A 182 -7.20 3.08 -19.35
CA TYR A 182 -7.31 4.45 -18.87
C TYR A 182 -8.23 4.51 -17.65
N ASP A 183 -7.85 5.31 -16.67
CA ASP A 183 -8.64 5.49 -15.44
C ASP A 183 -9.62 6.64 -15.58
N GLU A 184 -10.91 6.33 -15.64
CA GLU A 184 -11.96 7.36 -15.67
C GLU A 184 -12.34 7.86 -14.26
N TYR A 185 -11.95 7.13 -13.20
CA TYR A 185 -12.40 7.37 -11.83
C TYR A 185 -11.29 7.70 -10.84
N TYR A 186 -10.04 7.64 -11.28
CA TYR A 186 -8.84 8.00 -10.53
C TYR A 186 -8.50 7.11 -9.32
N HIS A 187 -9.26 6.04 -9.05
CA HIS A 187 -8.96 5.13 -7.93
C HIS A 187 -7.67 4.36 -8.21
N GLY A 188 -7.58 3.65 -9.34
CA GLY A 188 -6.38 2.92 -9.72
C GLY A 188 -5.16 3.83 -9.91
N THR A 189 -5.35 5.06 -10.38
CA THR A 189 -4.32 6.11 -10.45
C THR A 189 -3.81 6.49 -9.07
N GLY A 190 -4.71 6.73 -8.11
CA GLY A 190 -4.35 7.02 -6.72
C GLY A 190 -3.65 5.85 -6.04
N VAL A 191 -4.16 4.62 -6.25
CA VAL A 191 -3.56 3.38 -5.78
C VAL A 191 -2.14 3.22 -6.33
N SER A 192 -1.91 3.54 -7.61
CA SER A 192 -0.60 3.39 -8.28
C SER A 192 0.50 4.28 -7.72
N GLY A 193 0.14 5.46 -7.19
CA GLY A 193 1.10 6.38 -6.58
C GLY A 193 1.74 5.82 -5.31
N ALA A 194 1.01 5.02 -4.54
CA ALA A 194 1.50 4.47 -3.27
C ALA A 194 2.67 3.47 -3.43
N PRO A 195 2.59 2.44 -4.29
CA PRO A 195 3.69 1.51 -4.48
C PRO A 195 4.82 2.08 -5.34
N ALA A 196 4.53 2.89 -6.37
CA ALA A 196 5.54 3.27 -7.35
C ALA A 196 5.30 4.64 -8.04
N GLY A 197 4.71 5.61 -7.33
CA GLY A 197 4.85 7.03 -7.69
C GLY A 197 6.33 7.38 -7.88
N VAL A 198 6.62 8.16 -8.92
CA VAL A 198 8.00 8.46 -9.33
C VAL A 198 8.67 9.33 -8.27
N GLY A 199 9.74 8.81 -7.68
CA GLY A 199 10.52 9.52 -6.68
C GLY A 199 11.61 10.37 -7.33
N ASN A 200 12.04 11.39 -6.61
CA ASN A 200 13.10 12.32 -7.01
C ASN A 200 12.78 13.14 -8.28
N ASN A 201 11.51 13.45 -8.54
CA ASN A 201 11.10 14.21 -9.71
C ASN A 201 10.64 15.65 -9.41
N ILE A 202 10.73 16.08 -8.14
CA ILE A 202 10.30 17.42 -7.68
C ILE A 202 8.81 17.67 -7.98
N ALA A 203 8.00 16.62 -7.99
CA ALA A 203 6.55 16.67 -8.17
C ALA A 203 5.90 15.64 -7.24
N GLY A 204 4.57 15.70 -7.12
CA GLY A 204 3.75 14.62 -6.54
C GLY A 204 4.30 13.92 -5.29
N VAL A 205 4.17 12.59 -5.29
CA VAL A 205 4.48 11.66 -4.19
C VAL A 205 5.65 10.75 -4.56
N ALA A 206 6.35 10.20 -3.56
CA ALA A 206 7.29 9.11 -3.79
C ALA A 206 6.64 7.77 -3.39
N GLY A 207 6.58 6.83 -4.33
CA GLY A 207 6.11 5.47 -4.05
C GLY A 207 7.07 4.70 -3.14
N ILE A 208 6.57 3.64 -2.49
CA ILE A 208 7.36 2.74 -1.64
C ILE A 208 8.58 2.20 -2.42
N ALA A 209 8.36 1.75 -3.65
CA ALA A 209 9.36 1.22 -4.56
C ALA A 209 9.42 2.09 -5.82
N TYR A 210 9.66 3.39 -5.63
CA TYR A 210 9.61 4.45 -6.65
C TYR A 210 10.54 4.28 -7.86
N SER A 211 11.43 3.28 -7.86
CA SER A 211 12.28 2.89 -9.01
C SER A 211 11.80 1.62 -9.74
N SER A 212 10.63 1.08 -9.37
CA SER A 212 10.04 -0.13 -9.99
C SER A 212 9.01 0.24 -11.05
N HIS A 213 8.70 -0.70 -11.94
CA HIS A 213 7.68 -0.47 -12.97
C HIS A 213 6.28 -0.87 -12.52
N ILE A 214 5.26 -0.17 -13.03
CA ILE A 214 3.84 -0.42 -12.81
C ILE A 214 3.24 -0.99 -14.09
N MET A 215 2.43 -2.04 -13.97
CA MET A 215 1.61 -2.60 -15.03
C MET A 215 0.14 -2.22 -14.82
N PRO A 216 -0.41 -1.33 -15.65
CA PRO A 216 -1.84 -1.00 -15.64
C PRO A 216 -2.69 -2.19 -16.10
N VAL A 217 -3.65 -2.58 -15.26
CA VAL A 217 -4.70 -3.53 -15.61
C VAL A 217 -6.05 -2.97 -15.16
N ARG A 218 -6.91 -2.59 -16.10
CA ARG A 218 -8.28 -2.18 -15.76
C ARG A 218 -9.16 -3.41 -15.71
N PHE A 219 -9.86 -3.61 -14.60
CA PHE A 219 -10.79 -4.73 -14.39
C PHE A 219 -12.17 -4.24 -13.94
N LEU A 220 -12.24 -3.09 -13.28
CA LEU A 220 -13.47 -2.54 -12.72
C LEU A 220 -13.84 -1.23 -13.41
N ASP A 221 -15.14 -0.93 -13.34
CA ASP A 221 -15.68 0.41 -13.53
C ASP A 221 -16.50 0.73 -12.26
N LEU A 222 -16.34 1.92 -11.68
CA LEU A 222 -16.94 2.26 -10.38
C LEU A 222 -18.48 2.35 -10.41
N LEU A 223 -19.10 2.14 -11.58
CA LEU A 223 -20.54 1.93 -11.78
C LEU A 223 -20.88 0.46 -12.07
N GLN A 224 -20.63 -0.44 -11.10
CA GLN A 224 -21.39 -1.68 -11.04
C GLN A 224 -22.59 -1.47 -10.10
N PRO A 225 -23.82 -1.20 -10.60
CA PRO A 225 -24.97 -1.67 -9.86
C PRO A 225 -24.82 -3.18 -9.75
N VAL A 226 -24.86 -3.68 -8.52
CA VAL A 226 -24.88 -5.10 -8.15
C VAL A 226 -25.51 -5.93 -9.28
N LEU A 227 -24.70 -6.64 -10.06
CA LEU A 227 -25.25 -7.60 -11.00
C LEU A 227 -25.93 -8.67 -10.13
N PRO A 228 -27.24 -8.92 -10.28
CA PRO A 228 -27.84 -10.09 -9.68
C PRO A 228 -27.24 -11.29 -10.39
N LEU A 229 -26.32 -11.98 -9.73
CA LEU A 229 -25.88 -13.31 -10.14
C LEU A 229 -27.13 -14.20 -10.21
N ILE A 230 -27.37 -14.74 -11.42
CA ILE A 230 -28.36 -15.79 -11.72
C ILE A 230 -27.89 -17.09 -11.08
#